data_AF-A0AAV7TSV9-F1
#
_entry.id   AF-A0AAV7TSV9-F1
#
_cell.length_a   1.000
_cell.length_b   1.000
_cell.length_c   1.000
_cell.angle_alpha   90.00
_cell.angle_beta   90.00
_cell.angle_gamma   90.00
#
_symmetry.space_group_name_H-M   'P 1'
#
loop_
_entity.id
_entity.type
_entity.pdbx_description
1 polymer ?
#
loop_
_entity_poly.entity_id
_entity_poly.type
_entity_poly.pdbx_seq_one_letter_code
_entity_poly.pdbx_strand_id
1 'polypeptide(L)'
;MTLSLRTYFKVLPGTLDIEGRDRVQPDVNLEGSVEVSQVSQIECSPNRFQILGVGNLAQINSSRPPSQDDLVDLAKRVSTSYQLELENKERQGKYGKYSSRWQSPQVQGSVEESLSQSIAGMIRDLAVEVRGTFEILNSNQKEIRDLCKALGQKIDDLEERMAALEKEVNDLRRAMDENREAIQHLKTGKEKDQLKLELMENILRRNNLRFLKVPEGLEGGDLRGLVIRLIKQGVQVDDTEEDIAKDIQRAHRDPLKKNPNRDKPRKILVCFHTYAIKERMLRINSRQVQRSLSKCPYNIL
;
A
#
# COMPACT_ATOMS: atom_id res chain seq x y z
N MET A 1 48.52 11.73 -6.64
CA MET A 1 47.41 12.12 -5.74
C MET A 1 46.13 11.51 -6.25
N THR A 2 45.43 10.85 -5.34
CA THR A 2 44.25 9.98 -5.48
C THR A 2 43.05 10.64 -6.17
N LEU A 3 42.50 9.97 -7.19
CA LEU A 3 41.19 10.26 -7.76
C LEU A 3 40.13 9.48 -6.99
N SER A 4 39.32 10.17 -6.18
CA SER A 4 38.02 9.69 -5.71
C SER A 4 36.98 10.70 -6.16
N LEU A 5 36.19 10.34 -7.17
CA LEU A 5 35.01 11.10 -7.57
C LEU A 5 33.78 10.37 -7.03
N ARG A 6 33.45 10.69 -5.77
CA ARG A 6 32.10 10.49 -5.23
C ARG A 6 31.17 11.45 -5.96
N THR A 7 30.22 10.90 -6.69
CA THR A 7 29.13 11.64 -7.31
C THR A 7 28.23 12.20 -6.21
N TYR A 8 28.24 13.52 -6.01
CA TYR A 8 27.34 14.24 -5.13
C TYR A 8 25.97 14.40 -5.81
N PHE A 9 24.94 13.73 -5.29
CA PHE A 9 23.55 14.14 -5.52
C PHE A 9 23.23 15.28 -4.54
N LYS A 10 23.16 16.50 -5.06
CA LYS A 10 22.74 17.69 -4.33
C LYS A 10 21.25 17.90 -4.59
N VAL A 11 20.40 17.43 -3.67
CA VAL A 11 18.98 17.76 -3.63
C VAL A 11 18.85 19.12 -2.97
N LEU A 12 18.25 20.09 -3.67
CA LEU A 12 17.90 21.40 -3.12
C LEU A 12 16.70 21.25 -2.18
N PRO A 13 16.71 21.85 -0.97
CA PRO A 13 15.54 21.90 -0.11
C PRO A 13 14.66 23.08 -0.51
N GLY A 14 13.43 22.79 -0.92
CA GLY A 14 12.34 23.76 -1.03
C GLY A 14 11.58 23.81 0.29
N THR A 15 11.57 25.00 0.89
CA THR A 15 10.83 25.40 2.09
C THR A 15 9.32 25.36 1.87
N LEU A 16 8.59 24.69 2.76
CA LEU A 16 7.19 24.93 3.04
C LEU A 16 6.98 24.65 4.54
N ASP A 17 6.91 25.73 5.31
CA ASP A 17 6.49 25.73 6.71
C ASP A 17 5.00 25.39 6.77
N ILE A 18 4.67 24.29 7.46
CA ILE A 18 3.37 24.13 8.10
C ILE A 18 3.65 23.53 9.48
N GLU A 19 3.40 24.35 10.50
CA GLU A 19 3.43 24.00 11.92
C GLU A 19 2.36 22.93 12.25
N GLY A 20 2.71 21.99 13.14
CA GLY A 20 1.69 21.14 13.80
C GLY A 20 2.18 19.78 14.26
N ARG A 21 2.71 19.73 15.50
CA ARG A 21 2.65 18.65 16.52
C ARG A 21 1.77 17.44 16.15
N ASP A 22 2.15 16.17 16.29
CA ASP A 22 2.85 15.49 17.40
C ASP A 22 3.65 14.26 16.90
N ARG A 23 4.82 14.03 17.51
CA ARG A 23 5.61 12.78 17.38
C ARG A 23 5.41 11.92 18.63
N VAL A 24 5.04 10.66 18.43
CA VAL A 24 5.36 9.58 19.38
C VAL A 24 6.27 8.59 18.64
N GLN A 25 7.41 8.29 19.24
CA GLN A 25 8.49 7.43 18.72
C GLN A 25 8.09 5.95 18.66
N PRO A 26 8.82 5.15 17.85
CA PRO A 26 9.08 3.76 18.22
C PRO A 26 10.59 3.49 18.27
N ASP A 27 11.09 3.15 19.46
CA ASP A 27 12.18 2.17 19.64
C ASP A 27 11.46 0.81 19.84
N VAL A 28 11.92 -0.37 19.41
CA VAL A 28 13.26 -0.95 19.53
C VAL A 28 13.37 -2.15 18.55
N ASN A 29 14.58 -2.41 18.06
CA ASN A 29 15.00 -3.66 17.40
C ASN A 29 14.72 -4.92 18.26
N LEU A 30 14.55 -6.07 17.61
CA LEU A 30 15.22 -7.33 17.98
C LEU A 30 15.09 -8.39 16.88
N GLU A 31 16.25 -8.91 16.46
CA GLU A 31 16.45 -10.13 15.68
C GLU A 31 15.98 -11.37 16.46
N GLY A 32 15.56 -12.43 15.77
CA GLY A 32 15.33 -13.73 16.41
C GLY A 32 14.61 -14.75 15.51
N SER A 33 15.39 -15.57 14.84
CA SER A 33 14.96 -16.73 14.06
C SER A 33 14.47 -17.90 14.93
N VAL A 34 13.75 -18.83 14.28
CA VAL A 34 13.64 -20.30 14.56
C VAL A 34 12.30 -20.85 15.11
N GLU A 35 11.65 -21.58 14.20
CA GLU A 35 10.98 -22.90 14.28
C GLU A 35 10.07 -23.28 15.46
N VAL A 36 8.80 -23.49 15.08
CA VAL A 36 7.97 -24.69 15.28
C VAL A 36 8.60 -25.79 16.14
N SER A 37 7.98 -26.10 17.29
CA SER A 37 7.59 -27.48 17.64
C SER A 37 6.75 -27.55 18.91
N GLN A 38 5.75 -28.41 18.83
CA GLN A 38 4.87 -28.99 19.85
C GLN A 38 5.51 -29.16 21.23
N VAL A 39 4.79 -28.82 22.31
CA VAL A 39 4.72 -29.62 23.55
C VAL A 39 3.36 -29.43 24.24
N SER A 40 2.66 -30.54 24.40
CA SER A 40 1.57 -30.82 25.34
C SER A 40 2.09 -31.02 26.78
N GLN A 41 1.22 -30.79 27.78
CA GLN A 41 1.29 -31.08 29.24
C GLN A 41 1.32 -29.78 30.07
N ILE A 42 0.20 -29.31 30.63
CA ILE A 42 -0.57 -29.79 31.80
C ILE A 42 0.27 -29.78 33.09
N GLU A 43 -0.02 -28.82 34.00
CA GLU A 43 -0.41 -29.10 35.39
C GLU A 43 -1.00 -27.83 36.09
N CYS A 44 -2.28 -27.95 36.47
CA CYS A 44 -2.98 -27.51 37.70
C CYS A 44 -2.37 -26.42 38.60
N SER A 45 -3.04 -25.42 39.19
CA SER A 45 -4.44 -24.95 39.37
C SER A 45 -4.33 -23.52 39.99
N PRO A 46 -5.33 -22.61 39.98
CA PRO A 46 -6.28 -22.59 41.12
C PRO A 46 -7.70 -22.08 40.78
N ASN A 47 -8.69 -22.65 41.46
CA ASN A 47 -10.03 -22.09 41.56
C ASN A 47 -10.02 -20.66 42.12
N ARG A 48 -10.51 -19.67 41.37
CA ARG A 48 -11.53 -18.70 41.87
C ARG A 48 -12.08 -17.77 40.78
N PHE A 49 -13.42 -17.73 40.77
CA PHE A 49 -14.34 -16.77 40.17
C PHE A 49 -14.55 -16.74 38.65
N GLN A 50 -15.73 -17.24 38.29
CA GLN A 50 -16.37 -17.32 36.99
C GLN A 50 -16.79 -15.94 36.47
N ILE A 51 -16.50 -15.70 35.19
CA ILE A 51 -17.39 -14.94 34.30
C ILE A 51 -17.75 -15.92 33.18
N LEU A 52 -18.96 -16.48 33.25
CA LEU A 52 -19.48 -17.42 32.27
C LEU A 52 -20.04 -16.67 31.06
N GLY A 53 -19.41 -16.89 29.91
CA GLY A 53 -20.12 -17.49 28.77
C GLY A 53 -20.81 -16.56 27.79
N VAL A 54 -20.07 -16.18 26.74
CA VAL A 54 -20.61 -16.01 25.39
C VAL A 54 -21.00 -17.40 24.85
N GLY A 55 -22.22 -17.55 24.34
CA GLY A 55 -22.68 -18.76 23.66
C GLY A 55 -23.86 -18.48 22.72
N ASN A 56 -23.62 -18.72 21.42
CA ASN A 56 -24.59 -18.98 20.34
C ASN A 56 -25.48 -17.84 19.80
N LEU A 57 -24.90 -17.01 18.91
CA LEU A 57 -25.62 -16.26 17.87
C LEU A 57 -25.76 -17.09 16.57
N ALA A 58 -26.26 -18.32 16.66
CA ALA A 58 -26.41 -19.21 15.49
C ALA A 58 -27.78 -19.93 15.41
N GLN A 59 -28.81 -19.44 16.12
CA GLN A 59 -30.16 -20.06 16.09
C GLN A 59 -31.30 -19.06 15.90
N ILE A 60 -31.06 -17.91 15.26
CA ILE A 60 -32.14 -17.01 14.86
C ILE A 60 -32.42 -17.27 13.37
N ASN A 61 -33.09 -18.38 13.07
CA ASN A 61 -33.92 -18.60 11.86
C ASN A 61 -34.39 -20.06 11.76
N SER A 62 -35.07 -20.54 12.80
CA SER A 62 -35.87 -21.78 12.70
C SER A 62 -37.22 -21.61 13.39
N SER A 63 -37.94 -20.54 13.07
CA SER A 63 -39.35 -20.44 13.43
C SER A 63 -40.17 -21.10 12.33
N ARG A 64 -40.55 -22.37 12.54
CA ARG A 64 -41.57 -23.03 11.73
C ARG A 64 -42.84 -22.15 11.78
N PRO A 65 -43.51 -21.87 10.65
CA PRO A 65 -44.77 -21.14 10.69
C PRO A 65 -45.77 -21.91 11.57
N PRO A 66 -46.53 -21.21 12.44
CA PRO A 66 -47.42 -21.85 13.39
C PRO A 66 -48.43 -22.72 12.65
N SER A 67 -48.57 -23.97 13.11
CA SER A 67 -49.55 -24.89 12.53
C SER A 67 -50.97 -24.40 12.83
N GLN A 68 -51.95 -24.89 12.07
CA GLN A 68 -53.35 -24.53 12.27
C GLN A 68 -53.84 -24.86 13.69
N ASP A 69 -53.26 -25.89 14.31
CA ASP A 69 -53.54 -26.26 15.70
C ASP A 69 -52.95 -25.25 16.71
N ASP A 70 -51.77 -24.70 16.45
CA ASP A 70 -51.13 -23.66 17.29
C ASP A 70 -51.95 -22.35 17.27
N LEU A 71 -52.52 -22.01 16.12
CA LEU A 71 -53.39 -20.83 15.97
C LEU A 71 -54.74 -21.03 16.68
N VAL A 72 -55.28 -22.25 16.66
CA VAL A 72 -56.52 -22.59 17.39
C VAL A 72 -56.28 -22.59 18.90
N ASP A 73 -55.14 -23.06 19.37
CA ASP A 73 -54.80 -23.04 20.79
C ASP A 73 -54.57 -21.60 21.29
N LEU A 74 -53.91 -20.76 20.49
CA LEU A 74 -53.76 -19.34 20.78
C LEU A 74 -55.12 -18.63 20.85
N ALA A 75 -56.04 -18.93 19.92
CA ALA A 75 -57.38 -18.36 19.92
C ALA A 75 -58.20 -18.77 21.17
N LYS A 76 -58.06 -20.01 21.64
CA LYS A 76 -58.68 -20.48 22.89
C LYS A 76 -58.11 -19.77 24.13
N ARG A 77 -56.78 -19.52 24.16
CA ARG A 77 -56.10 -18.79 25.26
C ARG A 77 -56.50 -17.32 25.32
N VAL A 78 -56.61 -16.66 24.18
CA VAL A 78 -57.07 -15.26 24.10
C VAL A 78 -58.55 -15.15 24.49
N SER A 79 -59.39 -16.12 24.10
CA SER A 79 -60.81 -16.14 24.50
C SER A 79 -60.99 -16.34 26.01
N THR A 80 -60.20 -17.25 26.61
CA THR A 80 -60.23 -17.48 28.07
C THR A 80 -59.67 -16.31 28.87
N SER A 81 -58.63 -15.63 28.39
CA SER A 81 -58.13 -14.41 29.06
C SER A 81 -59.17 -13.29 29.02
N TYR A 82 -59.90 -13.13 27.92
CA TYR A 82 -60.95 -12.13 27.80
C TYR A 82 -62.16 -12.44 28.70
N GLN A 83 -62.54 -13.71 28.82
CA GLN A 83 -63.58 -14.13 29.78
C GLN A 83 -63.17 -13.91 31.24
N LEU A 84 -61.91 -14.19 31.60
CA LEU A 84 -61.38 -13.92 32.94
C LEU A 84 -61.32 -12.42 33.25
N GLU A 85 -61.02 -11.57 32.27
CA GLU A 85 -61.07 -10.11 32.44
C GLU A 85 -62.49 -9.59 32.65
N LEU A 86 -63.48 -10.14 31.95
CA LEU A 86 -64.90 -9.82 32.16
C LEU A 86 -65.37 -10.28 33.55
N GLU A 87 -65.00 -11.50 33.97
CA GLU A 87 -65.36 -12.03 35.29
C GLU A 87 -64.66 -11.25 36.42
N ASN A 88 -63.42 -10.79 36.21
CA ASN A 88 -62.71 -9.92 37.15
C ASN A 88 -63.35 -8.53 37.24
N LYS A 89 -63.85 -7.96 36.14
CA LYS A 89 -64.63 -6.71 36.16
C LYS A 89 -65.97 -6.88 36.87
N GLU A 90 -66.66 -8.00 36.67
CA GLU A 90 -67.88 -8.35 37.43
C GLU A 90 -67.60 -8.55 38.93
N ARG A 91 -66.46 -9.17 39.29
CA ARG A 91 -66.00 -9.28 40.68
C ARG A 91 -65.65 -7.93 41.29
N GLN A 92 -64.98 -7.03 40.56
CA GLN A 92 -64.71 -5.67 41.03
C GLN A 92 -66.00 -4.86 41.24
N GLY A 93 -67.05 -5.10 40.45
CA GLY A 93 -68.39 -4.55 40.69
C GLY A 93 -69.08 -5.06 41.97
N LYS A 94 -68.66 -6.21 42.52
CA LYS A 94 -69.22 -6.80 43.76
C LYS A 94 -68.49 -6.38 45.05
N TYR A 95 -67.30 -5.78 44.96
CA TYR A 95 -66.57 -5.22 46.11
C TYR A 95 -66.98 -3.78 46.48
N GLY A 96 -68.12 -3.28 45.98
CA GLY A 96 -68.69 -1.98 46.37
C GLY A 96 -69.64 -2.00 47.57
N LYS A 97 -69.75 -3.11 48.33
CA LYS A 97 -70.78 -3.26 49.40
C LYS A 97 -70.27 -3.97 50.66
N TYR A 98 -69.14 -3.54 51.21
CA TYR A 98 -68.77 -3.84 52.61
C TYR A 98 -68.09 -2.61 53.23
N SER A 99 -68.87 -1.56 53.50
CA SER A 99 -68.44 -0.50 54.41
C SER A 99 -69.65 0.20 55.02
N SER A 100 -70.33 -0.49 55.92
CA SER A 100 -71.33 0.12 56.81
C SER A 100 -71.68 -0.83 57.95
N ARG A 101 -70.68 -1.29 58.72
CA ARG A 101 -70.90 -1.98 60.01
C ARG A 101 -69.64 -2.10 60.88
N TRP A 102 -68.96 -0.98 61.14
CA TRP A 102 -68.09 -0.82 62.32
C TRP A 102 -68.12 0.66 62.70
N GLN A 103 -68.95 1.04 63.67
CA GLN A 103 -68.81 2.31 64.35
C GLN A 103 -67.76 2.11 65.44
N SER A 104 -66.57 2.63 65.22
CA SER A 104 -65.55 2.73 66.26
C SER A 104 -66.05 3.66 67.38
N PRO A 105 -65.85 3.33 68.67
CA PRO A 105 -66.16 4.23 69.77
C PRO A 105 -65.38 5.55 69.63
N GLN A 106 -66.08 6.68 69.65
CA GLN A 106 -65.47 8.01 69.62
C GLN A 106 -64.76 8.28 70.96
N VAL A 107 -63.43 8.29 70.94
CA VAL A 107 -62.60 8.71 72.06
C VAL A 107 -61.54 9.68 71.54
N GLN A 108 -61.60 10.94 71.99
CA GLN A 108 -60.60 12.03 71.88
C GLN A 108 -60.14 12.44 70.46
N GLY A 109 -61.08 12.99 69.67
CA GLY A 109 -60.88 13.52 68.31
C GLY A 109 -60.11 14.85 68.18
N SER A 110 -58.94 14.99 68.81
CA SER A 110 -58.05 16.16 68.56
C SER A 110 -56.63 15.74 68.21
N VAL A 111 -56.06 14.76 68.92
CA VAL A 111 -54.69 14.30 68.68
C VAL A 111 -54.62 13.33 67.50
N GLU A 112 -55.57 12.40 67.38
CA GLU A 112 -55.62 11.45 66.24
C GLU A 112 -55.91 12.16 64.90
N GLU A 113 -56.80 13.16 64.89
CA GLU A 113 -57.08 13.96 63.69
C GLU A 113 -55.87 14.80 63.28
N SER A 114 -55.16 15.40 64.24
CA SER A 114 -53.94 16.17 63.98
C SER A 114 -52.80 15.29 63.46
N LEU A 115 -52.60 14.10 64.03
CA LEU A 115 -51.63 13.11 63.57
C LEU A 115 -51.98 12.59 62.17
N SER A 116 -53.26 12.29 61.92
CA SER A 116 -53.75 11.87 60.61
C SER A 116 -53.56 12.94 59.53
N GLN A 117 -53.84 14.20 59.85
CA GLN A 117 -53.57 15.34 58.95
C GLN A 117 -52.08 15.53 58.68
N SER A 118 -51.22 15.36 59.70
CA SER A 118 -49.77 15.44 59.55
C SER A 118 -49.22 14.31 58.66
N ILE A 119 -49.68 13.07 58.85
CA ILE A 119 -49.31 11.92 58.01
C ILE A 119 -49.80 12.13 56.58
N ALA A 120 -51.03 12.61 56.39
CA ALA A 120 -51.55 12.95 55.07
C ALA A 120 -50.79 14.11 54.40
N GLY A 121 -50.21 15.03 55.18
CA GLY A 121 -49.27 16.05 54.70
C GLY A 121 -47.97 15.42 54.18
N MET A 122 -47.30 14.63 55.02
CA MET A 122 -46.05 13.95 54.64
C MET A 122 -46.19 13.03 53.41
N ILE A 123 -47.32 12.31 53.31
CA ILE A 123 -47.62 11.47 52.14
C ILE A 123 -47.78 12.33 50.88
N ARG A 124 -48.42 13.51 50.98
CA ARG A 124 -48.56 14.44 49.85
C ARG A 124 -47.21 15.00 49.42
N ASP A 125 -46.37 15.39 50.37
CA ASP A 125 -45.04 15.93 50.08
C ASP A 125 -44.15 14.87 49.41
N LEU A 126 -44.15 13.63 49.93
CA LEU A 126 -43.45 12.52 49.32
C LEU A 126 -43.99 12.20 47.91
N ALA A 127 -45.31 12.28 47.71
CA ALA A 127 -45.91 12.06 46.40
C ALA A 127 -45.52 13.15 45.38
N VAL A 128 -45.30 14.39 45.83
CA VAL A 128 -44.78 15.48 44.99
C VAL A 128 -43.32 15.23 44.64
N GLU A 129 -42.48 14.83 45.59
CA GLU A 129 -41.06 14.53 45.35
C GLU A 129 -40.86 13.33 44.41
N VAL A 130 -41.62 12.24 44.62
CA VAL A 130 -41.61 11.07 43.73
C VAL A 130 -42.06 11.44 42.31
N ARG A 131 -43.04 12.34 42.17
CA ARG A 131 -43.45 12.84 40.86
C ARG A 131 -42.34 13.66 40.20
N GLY A 132 -41.70 14.56 40.95
CA GLY A 132 -40.60 15.38 40.44
C GLY A 132 -39.42 14.53 39.98
N THR A 133 -39.04 13.51 40.75
CA THR A 133 -37.99 12.56 40.35
C THR A 133 -38.39 11.74 39.12
N PHE A 134 -39.65 11.32 39.00
CA PHE A 134 -40.15 10.60 37.82
C PHE A 134 -40.13 11.47 36.54
N GLU A 135 -40.44 12.77 36.66
CA GLU A 135 -40.35 13.72 35.56
C GLU A 135 -38.90 13.90 35.07
N ILE A 136 -37.94 14.05 36.00
CA ILE A 136 -36.51 14.13 35.68
C ILE A 136 -36.04 12.84 34.99
N LEU A 137 -36.41 11.67 35.52
CA LEU A 137 -36.05 10.39 34.93
C LEU A 137 -36.61 10.24 33.50
N ASN A 138 -37.85 10.65 33.27
CA ASN A 138 -38.44 10.63 31.92
C ASN A 138 -37.73 11.59 30.96
N SER A 139 -37.33 12.77 31.44
CA SER A 139 -36.53 13.72 30.65
C SER A 139 -35.19 13.11 30.25
N ASN A 140 -34.44 12.59 31.22
CA ASN A 140 -33.15 11.95 30.97
C ASN A 140 -33.29 10.75 30.03
N GLN A 141 -34.34 9.94 30.21
CA GLN A 141 -34.60 8.81 29.31
C GLN A 141 -34.89 9.26 27.88
N LYS A 142 -35.57 10.41 27.70
CA LYS A 142 -35.79 10.99 26.38
C LYS A 142 -34.49 11.49 25.77
N GLU A 143 -33.67 12.22 26.52
CA GLU A 143 -32.37 12.71 26.05
C GLU A 143 -31.45 11.55 25.66
N ILE A 144 -31.38 10.49 26.46
CA ILE A 144 -30.60 9.29 26.14
C ILE A 144 -31.11 8.66 24.83
N ARG A 145 -32.42 8.52 24.65
CA ARG A 145 -32.99 7.98 23.40
C ARG A 145 -32.63 8.84 22.18
N ASP A 146 -32.68 10.16 22.33
CA ASP A 146 -32.38 11.10 21.25
C ASP A 146 -30.87 11.07 20.92
N LEU A 147 -30.00 10.99 21.92
CA LEU A 147 -28.56 10.79 21.74
C LEU A 147 -28.24 9.44 21.08
N CYS A 148 -28.89 8.35 21.50
CA CYS A 148 -28.72 7.04 20.87
C CYS A 148 -29.13 7.06 19.39
N LYS A 149 -30.22 7.75 19.04
CA LYS A 149 -30.62 7.94 17.63
C LYS A 149 -29.60 8.74 16.83
N ALA A 150 -29.12 9.84 17.40
CA ALA A 150 -28.10 10.67 16.75
C ALA A 150 -26.77 9.93 16.57
N LEU A 151 -26.39 9.09 17.53
CA LEU A 151 -25.22 8.21 17.40
C LEU A 151 -25.44 7.13 16.35
N GLY A 152 -26.62 6.51 16.28
CA GLY A 152 -26.96 5.56 15.23
C GLY A 152 -26.81 6.16 13.83
N GLN A 153 -27.37 7.35 13.60
CA GLN A 153 -27.22 8.06 12.33
C GLN A 153 -25.75 8.34 11.98
N LYS A 154 -24.94 8.77 12.95
CA LYS A 154 -23.51 8.99 12.73
C LYS A 154 -22.75 7.71 12.40
N ILE A 155 -23.15 6.58 12.99
CA ILE A 155 -22.55 5.27 12.68
C ILE A 155 -22.90 4.89 11.25
N ASP A 156 -24.17 4.99 10.86
CA ASP A 156 -24.62 4.70 9.49
C ASP A 156 -23.87 5.58 8.45
N ASP A 157 -23.73 6.88 8.72
CA ASP A 157 -22.96 7.81 7.88
C ASP A 157 -21.48 7.42 7.76
N LEU A 158 -20.88 6.96 8.88
CA LEU A 158 -19.49 6.52 8.89
C LEU A 158 -19.33 5.19 8.14
N GLU A 159 -20.26 4.26 8.27
CA GLU A 159 -20.27 2.98 7.54
C GLU A 159 -20.36 3.22 6.03
N GLU A 160 -21.23 4.12 5.58
CA GLU A 160 -21.33 4.48 4.15
C GLU A 160 -20.03 5.11 3.64
N ARG A 161 -19.45 6.04 4.41
CA ARG A 161 -18.16 6.66 4.06
C ARG A 161 -17.02 5.65 4.04
N MET A 162 -17.00 4.71 4.98
CA MET A 162 -16.01 3.63 5.00
C MET A 162 -16.15 2.73 3.78
N ALA A 163 -17.37 2.32 3.42
CA ALA A 163 -17.61 1.51 2.22
C ALA A 163 -17.16 2.24 0.93
N ALA A 164 -17.37 3.55 0.84
CA ALA A 164 -16.90 4.37 -0.27
C ALA A 164 -15.35 4.41 -0.34
N LEU A 165 -14.69 4.61 0.80
CA LEU A 165 -13.22 4.62 0.89
C LEU A 165 -12.62 3.25 0.56
N GLU A 166 -13.23 2.16 1.03
CA GLU A 166 -12.79 0.80 0.69
C GLU A 166 -12.85 0.54 -0.81
N LYS A 167 -13.92 1.01 -1.47
CA LYS A 167 -14.04 0.94 -2.92
C LYS A 167 -12.94 1.74 -3.62
N GLU A 168 -12.72 2.99 -3.21
CA GLU A 168 -11.67 3.84 -3.79
C GLU A 168 -10.27 3.22 -3.61
N VAL A 169 -9.98 2.67 -2.43
CA VAL A 169 -8.72 1.96 -2.17
C VAL A 169 -8.58 0.74 -3.08
N ASN A 170 -9.64 -0.02 -3.31
CA ASN A 170 -9.61 -1.17 -4.21
C ASN A 170 -9.40 -0.76 -5.67
N ASP A 171 -10.02 0.32 -6.12
CA ASP A 171 -9.83 0.85 -7.47
C ASP A 171 -8.39 1.38 -7.66
N LEU A 172 -7.84 2.07 -6.65
CA LEU A 172 -6.44 2.51 -6.66
C LEU A 172 -5.46 1.34 -6.67
N ARG A 173 -5.74 0.26 -5.94
CA ARG A 173 -4.92 -0.96 -5.96
C ARG A 173 -4.89 -1.60 -7.35
N ARG A 174 -6.06 -1.71 -8.01
CA ARG A 174 -6.14 -2.23 -9.38
C ARG A 174 -5.35 -1.37 -10.36
N ALA A 175 -5.51 -0.05 -10.30
CA ALA A 175 -4.75 0.88 -11.13
C ALA A 175 -3.24 0.80 -10.88
N MET A 176 -2.81 0.59 -9.63
CA MET A 176 -1.41 0.37 -9.27
C MET A 176 -0.86 -0.92 -9.88
N ASP A 177 -1.62 -2.01 -9.84
CA ASP A 177 -1.23 -3.30 -10.42
C ASP A 177 -1.11 -3.21 -11.94
N GLU A 178 -2.08 -2.61 -12.62
CA GLU A 178 -2.05 -2.35 -14.07
C GLU A 178 -0.84 -1.50 -14.47
N ASN A 179 -0.56 -0.42 -13.71
CA ASN A 179 0.62 0.41 -13.94
C ASN A 179 1.92 -0.36 -13.72
N ARG A 180 1.98 -1.25 -12.72
CA ARG A 180 3.15 -2.08 -12.45
C ARG A 180 3.42 -3.04 -13.61
N GLU A 181 2.39 -3.68 -14.14
CA GLU A 181 2.49 -4.55 -15.31
C GLU A 181 2.94 -3.76 -16.55
N ALA A 182 2.34 -2.60 -16.81
CA ALA A 182 2.75 -1.73 -17.92
C ALA A 182 4.23 -1.31 -17.82
N ILE A 183 4.70 -0.96 -16.62
CA ILE A 183 6.11 -0.62 -16.38
C ILE A 183 7.02 -1.83 -16.63
N GLN A 184 6.62 -3.04 -16.22
CA GLN A 184 7.39 -4.25 -16.49
C GLN A 184 7.46 -4.56 -18.00
N HIS A 185 6.35 -4.41 -18.71
CA HIS A 185 6.33 -4.55 -20.17
C HIS A 185 7.23 -3.52 -20.87
N LEU A 186 7.21 -2.27 -20.44
CA LEU A 186 8.08 -1.22 -21.00
C LEU A 186 9.56 -1.49 -20.70
N LYS A 187 9.90 -1.95 -19.49
CA LYS A 187 11.28 -2.31 -19.14
C LYS A 187 11.81 -3.43 -20.01
N THR A 188 11.05 -4.53 -20.13
CA THR A 188 11.45 -5.67 -20.97
C THR A 188 11.53 -5.31 -22.45
N GLY A 189 10.62 -4.46 -22.95
CA GLY A 189 10.68 -3.92 -24.30
C GLY A 189 11.95 -3.10 -24.53
N LYS A 190 12.26 -2.19 -23.61
CA LYS A 190 13.47 -1.35 -23.66
C LYS A 190 14.76 -2.18 -23.66
N GLU A 191 14.84 -3.23 -22.85
CA GLU A 191 16.00 -4.13 -22.81
C GLU A 191 16.18 -4.85 -24.16
N LYS A 192 15.09 -5.36 -24.74
CA LYS A 192 15.13 -6.00 -26.07
C LYS A 192 15.58 -5.02 -27.15
N ASP A 193 15.06 -3.80 -27.13
CA ASP A 193 15.43 -2.77 -28.10
C ASP A 193 16.90 -2.35 -27.93
N GLN A 194 17.39 -2.24 -26.70
CA GLN A 194 18.80 -1.97 -26.42
C GLN A 194 19.72 -3.06 -26.97
N LEU A 195 19.40 -4.33 -26.75
CA LEU A 195 20.16 -5.45 -27.31
C LEU A 195 20.14 -5.44 -28.84
N LYS A 196 19.00 -5.12 -29.45
CA LYS A 196 18.87 -5.00 -30.90
C LYS A 196 19.72 -3.85 -31.45
N LEU A 197 19.69 -2.69 -30.79
CA LEU A 197 20.51 -1.54 -31.16
C LEU A 197 22.00 -1.85 -31.04
N GLU A 198 22.42 -2.49 -29.96
CA GLU A 198 23.81 -2.92 -29.76
C GLU A 198 24.25 -3.90 -30.85
N LEU A 199 23.42 -4.90 -31.17
CA LEU A 199 23.70 -5.84 -32.26
C LEU A 199 23.84 -5.10 -33.60
N MET A 200 22.92 -4.19 -33.93
CA MET A 200 22.98 -3.40 -35.16
C MET A 200 24.22 -2.50 -35.20
N GLU A 201 24.55 -1.83 -34.10
CA GLU A 201 25.74 -0.99 -33.96
C GLU A 201 27.02 -1.82 -34.14
N ASN A 202 27.06 -3.03 -33.58
CA ASN A 202 28.16 -3.97 -33.73
C ASN A 202 28.31 -4.44 -35.18
N ILE A 203 27.21 -4.75 -35.87
CA ILE A 203 27.22 -5.11 -37.30
C ILE A 203 27.72 -3.94 -38.14
N LEU A 204 27.22 -2.73 -37.91
CA LEU A 204 27.62 -1.53 -38.65
C LEU A 204 29.09 -1.13 -38.41
N ARG A 205 29.62 -1.41 -37.22
CA ARG A 205 31.03 -1.13 -36.87
C ARG A 205 31.96 -2.32 -37.12
N ARG A 206 31.42 -3.47 -37.50
CA ARG A 206 32.18 -4.71 -37.65
C ARG A 206 33.38 -4.54 -38.57
N ASN A 207 33.22 -3.83 -39.69
CA ASN A 207 34.28 -3.61 -40.69
C ASN A 207 35.15 -2.38 -40.42
N ASN A 208 34.86 -1.61 -39.36
CA ASN A 208 35.59 -0.37 -39.06
C ASN A 208 36.80 -0.66 -38.16
N LEU A 209 37.94 -0.10 -38.51
CA LEU A 209 39.19 -0.13 -37.76
C LEU A 209 39.60 1.29 -37.36
N ARG A 210 40.17 1.47 -36.17
CA ARG A 210 40.58 2.75 -35.61
C ARG A 210 42.09 2.82 -35.47
N PHE A 211 42.71 3.78 -36.14
CA PHE A 211 44.10 4.14 -35.88
C PHE A 211 44.14 5.30 -34.88
N LEU A 212 44.89 5.11 -33.79
CA LEU A 212 45.09 6.10 -32.75
C LEU A 212 46.47 6.74 -32.84
N LYS A 213 46.58 7.96 -32.29
CA LYS A 213 47.85 8.71 -32.13
C LYS A 213 48.61 9.01 -33.44
N VAL A 214 47.94 9.00 -34.59
CA VAL A 214 48.54 9.44 -35.86
C VAL A 214 48.59 10.97 -35.87
N PRO A 215 49.76 11.62 -35.97
CA PRO A 215 49.87 13.07 -36.04
C PRO A 215 49.00 13.68 -37.15
N GLU A 216 48.45 14.87 -36.91
CA GLU A 216 47.72 15.61 -37.93
C GLU A 216 48.70 16.32 -38.88
N GLY A 217 48.38 16.36 -40.18
CA GLY A 217 49.25 16.96 -41.21
C GLY A 217 50.14 15.97 -41.97
N LEU A 218 50.35 14.75 -41.47
CA LEU A 218 51.08 13.67 -42.18
C LEU A 218 50.37 13.16 -43.44
N GLU A 219 49.11 13.54 -43.62
CA GLU A 219 48.25 13.06 -44.71
C GLU A 219 48.58 13.73 -46.05
N GLY A 220 49.05 14.98 -46.03
CA GLY A 220 49.40 15.74 -47.23
C GLY A 220 48.27 15.93 -48.26
N GLY A 221 47.04 15.51 -47.95
CA GLY A 221 45.88 15.51 -48.86
C GLY A 221 45.34 14.10 -49.18
N ASP A 222 46.13 13.04 -49.00
CA ASP A 222 45.71 11.66 -49.22
C ASP A 222 45.80 10.81 -47.95
N LEU A 223 44.68 10.74 -47.25
CA LEU A 223 44.53 9.90 -46.06
C LEU A 223 44.57 8.41 -46.39
N ARG A 224 44.11 8.00 -47.58
CA ARG A 224 44.06 6.58 -47.97
C ARG A 224 45.48 6.07 -48.20
N GLY A 225 46.32 6.82 -48.91
CA GLY A 225 47.74 6.53 -49.08
C GLY A 225 48.49 6.47 -47.74
N LEU A 226 48.19 7.37 -46.80
CA LEU A 226 48.78 7.31 -45.45
C LEU A 226 48.40 6.01 -44.73
N VAL A 227 47.13 5.60 -44.77
CA VAL A 227 46.67 4.35 -44.15
C VAL A 227 47.38 3.14 -44.74
N ILE A 228 47.55 3.07 -46.06
CA ILE A 228 48.25 1.96 -46.71
C ILE A 228 49.71 1.87 -46.23
N ARG A 229 50.42 3.01 -46.15
CA ARG A 229 51.78 3.05 -45.60
C ARG A 229 51.82 2.60 -44.14
N LEU A 230 50.86 3.04 -43.32
CA LEU A 230 50.77 2.63 -41.92
C LEU A 230 50.49 1.14 -41.76
N ILE A 231 49.67 0.54 -42.62
CA ILE A 231 49.39 -0.90 -42.61
C ILE A 231 50.65 -1.68 -43.01
N LYS A 232 51.33 -1.28 -44.09
CA LYS A 232 52.57 -1.96 -44.53
C LYS A 232 53.70 -1.86 -43.51
N GLN A 233 53.93 -0.67 -42.96
CA GLN A 233 55.02 -0.46 -41.99
C GLN A 233 54.70 -1.02 -40.61
N GLY A 234 53.45 -0.85 -40.16
CA GLY A 234 53.00 -1.26 -38.82
C GLY A 234 52.67 -2.74 -38.78
N VAL A 235 51.66 -3.16 -39.55
CA VAL A 235 51.11 -4.52 -39.49
C VAL A 235 51.96 -5.51 -40.28
N GLN A 236 52.82 -5.07 -41.21
CA GLN A 236 53.71 -5.94 -42.02
C GLN A 236 52.93 -7.07 -42.69
N VAL A 237 51.87 -6.72 -43.41
CA VAL A 237 51.11 -7.69 -44.20
C VAL A 237 51.83 -7.89 -45.54
N ASP A 238 51.94 -9.14 -45.98
CA ASP A 238 52.60 -9.54 -47.23
C ASP A 238 51.81 -9.14 -48.50
N ASP A 239 50.65 -8.50 -48.33
CA ASP A 239 49.77 -8.06 -49.41
C ASP A 239 50.37 -6.86 -50.16
N THR A 240 50.12 -6.77 -51.47
CA THR A 240 50.61 -5.64 -52.28
C THR A 240 49.90 -4.33 -51.89
N GLU A 241 50.50 -3.20 -52.26
CA GLU A 241 49.92 -1.87 -51.96
C GLU A 241 48.55 -1.69 -52.62
N GLU A 242 48.38 -2.26 -53.82
CA GLU A 242 47.15 -2.22 -54.60
C GLU A 242 46.06 -3.10 -53.98
N ASP A 243 46.42 -4.26 -53.43
CA ASP A 243 45.46 -5.16 -52.78
C ASP A 243 44.90 -4.52 -51.50
N ILE A 244 45.77 -3.94 -50.66
CA ILE A 244 45.34 -3.20 -49.47
C ILE A 244 44.48 -1.99 -49.86
N ALA A 245 44.82 -1.30 -50.95
CA ALA A 245 44.01 -0.19 -51.43
C ALA A 245 42.59 -0.64 -51.81
N LYS A 246 42.46 -1.71 -52.59
CA LYS A 246 41.16 -2.28 -53.03
C LYS A 246 40.26 -2.65 -51.86
N ASP A 247 40.86 -3.13 -50.78
CA ASP A 247 40.15 -3.54 -49.56
C ASP A 247 39.57 -2.38 -48.74
N ILE A 248 40.12 -1.17 -48.89
CA ILE A 248 39.66 0.03 -48.18
C ILE A 248 38.50 0.67 -48.94
N GLN A 249 37.32 0.67 -48.31
CA GLN A 249 36.13 1.35 -48.83
C GLN A 249 36.14 2.85 -48.52
N ARG A 250 36.48 3.22 -47.27
CA ARG A 250 36.48 4.62 -46.84
C ARG A 250 37.50 4.84 -45.72
N ALA A 251 38.24 5.95 -45.80
CA ALA A 251 39.11 6.42 -44.72
C ALA A 251 38.83 7.89 -44.44
N HIS A 252 38.65 8.26 -43.17
CA HIS A 252 38.47 9.66 -42.74
C HIS A 252 38.90 9.84 -41.28
N ARG A 253 39.18 11.08 -40.88
CA ARG A 253 39.37 11.44 -39.46
C ARG A 253 38.02 11.57 -38.76
N ASP A 254 37.93 11.06 -37.54
CA ASP A 254 36.72 11.14 -36.69
C ASP A 254 37.05 11.83 -35.35
N PRO A 255 36.37 12.93 -34.99
CA PRO A 255 35.31 13.63 -35.74
C PRO A 255 35.81 14.39 -36.98
N LEU A 256 34.94 14.61 -37.98
CA LEU A 256 35.31 15.27 -39.25
C LEU A 256 35.88 16.68 -39.07
N LYS A 257 35.38 17.43 -38.08
CA LYS A 257 35.88 18.76 -37.73
C LYS A 257 36.87 18.65 -36.57
N LYS A 258 38.00 19.32 -36.69
CA LYS A 258 38.95 19.47 -35.58
C LYS A 258 38.33 20.38 -34.53
N ASN A 259 38.32 19.92 -33.27
CA ASN A 259 37.94 20.77 -32.15
C ASN A 259 39.18 21.56 -31.71
N PRO A 260 39.17 22.91 -31.72
CA PRO A 260 40.32 23.71 -31.32
C PRO A 260 40.74 23.48 -29.86
N ASN A 261 39.82 23.05 -29.00
CA ASN A 261 40.07 22.82 -27.56
C ASN A 261 40.64 21.42 -27.26
N ARG A 262 40.94 20.61 -28.28
CA ARG A 262 41.43 19.25 -28.13
C ARG A 262 42.83 19.11 -28.72
N ASP A 263 43.83 18.98 -27.86
CA ASP A 263 45.23 18.81 -28.28
C ASP A 263 45.56 17.40 -28.79
N LYS A 264 44.71 16.41 -28.48
CA LYS A 264 44.92 15.02 -28.91
C LYS A 264 44.59 14.87 -30.40
N PRO A 265 45.46 14.22 -31.21
CA PRO A 265 45.18 13.98 -32.62
C PRO A 265 43.89 13.16 -32.79
N ARG A 266 43.10 13.51 -33.80
CA ARG A 266 41.87 12.78 -34.12
C ARG A 266 42.18 11.34 -34.53
N LYS A 267 41.29 10.40 -34.23
CA LYS A 267 41.45 9.01 -34.70
C LYS A 267 41.14 8.94 -36.20
N ILE A 268 41.75 8.00 -36.90
CA ILE A 268 41.39 7.68 -38.29
C ILE A 268 40.46 6.48 -38.24
N LEU A 269 39.28 6.61 -38.83
CA LEU A 269 38.35 5.51 -39.09
C LEU A 269 38.56 4.99 -40.50
N VAL A 270 38.85 3.71 -40.60
CA VAL A 270 38.99 2.99 -41.87
C VAL A 270 37.91 1.92 -41.93
N CYS A 271 37.08 1.97 -42.97
CA CYS A 271 36.07 0.97 -43.27
C CYS A 271 36.59 0.07 -44.38
N PHE A 272 36.68 -1.24 -44.11
CA PHE A 272 37.04 -2.25 -45.09
C PHE A 272 35.81 -2.83 -45.78
N HIS A 273 36.01 -3.40 -46.97
CA HIS A 273 34.94 -4.09 -47.71
C HIS A 273 34.45 -5.33 -46.95
N THR A 274 35.36 -6.06 -46.30
CA THR A 274 35.07 -7.34 -45.63
C THR A 274 35.65 -7.39 -44.23
N TYR A 275 34.90 -7.96 -43.28
CA TYR A 275 35.35 -8.17 -41.89
C TYR A 275 36.63 -9.00 -41.78
N ALA A 276 36.81 -10.00 -42.64
CA ALA A 276 37.96 -10.90 -42.62
C ALA A 276 39.30 -10.15 -42.71
N ILE A 277 39.33 -9.04 -43.47
CA ILE A 277 40.52 -8.21 -43.63
C ILE A 277 40.85 -7.51 -42.31
N LYS A 278 39.85 -6.84 -41.70
CA LYS A 278 40.02 -6.22 -40.38
C LYS A 278 40.50 -7.24 -39.34
N GLU A 279 39.91 -8.43 -39.32
CA GLU A 279 40.27 -9.47 -38.36
C GLU A 279 41.72 -9.95 -38.57
N ARG A 280 42.14 -10.17 -39.82
CA ARG A 280 43.53 -10.50 -40.17
C ARG A 280 44.48 -9.42 -39.64
N MET A 281 44.17 -8.15 -39.91
CA MET A 281 44.99 -7.01 -39.48
C MET A 281 45.10 -6.94 -37.95
N LEU A 282 43.99 -7.11 -37.22
CA LEU A 282 43.98 -7.10 -35.76
C LEU A 282 44.76 -8.29 -35.17
N ARG A 283 44.67 -9.49 -35.76
CA ARG A 283 45.42 -10.67 -35.32
C ARG A 283 46.93 -10.47 -35.48
N ILE A 284 47.37 -9.92 -36.61
CA ILE A 284 48.80 -9.67 -36.86
C ILE A 284 49.31 -8.58 -35.91
N ASN A 285 48.59 -7.46 -35.79
CA ASN A 285 48.93 -6.39 -34.86
C ASN A 285 48.98 -6.88 -33.42
N SER A 286 48.03 -7.71 -32.97
CA SER A 286 48.03 -8.25 -31.60
C SER A 286 49.26 -9.12 -31.32
N ARG A 287 49.70 -9.92 -32.30
CA ARG A 287 50.94 -10.71 -32.19
C ARG A 287 52.18 -9.82 -32.13
N GLN A 288 52.20 -8.73 -32.89
CA GLN A 288 53.32 -7.78 -32.88
C GLN A 288 53.38 -6.94 -31.60
N VAL A 289 52.23 -6.51 -31.06
CA VAL A 289 52.16 -5.82 -29.76
C VAL A 289 52.66 -6.73 -28.64
N GLN A 290 52.32 -8.02 -28.67
CA GLN A 290 52.85 -9.00 -27.71
C GLN A 290 54.37 -9.24 -27.87
N ARG A 291 54.89 -9.17 -29.09
CA ARG A 291 56.32 -9.38 -29.41
C ARG A 291 57.19 -8.13 -29.25
N SER A 292 56.60 -6.95 -29.34
CA SER A 292 57.32 -5.68 -29.32
C SER A 292 56.70 -4.74 -28.28
N LEU A 293 57.30 -4.69 -27.11
CA LEU A 293 57.09 -3.58 -26.16
C LEU A 293 57.68 -2.24 -26.67
N SER A 294 58.30 -2.20 -27.86
CA SER A 294 59.16 -1.05 -28.24
C SER A 294 59.21 -0.60 -29.70
N LYS A 295 58.41 -1.11 -30.67
CA LYS A 295 58.63 -0.71 -32.10
C LYS A 295 57.43 -0.30 -32.96
N CYS A 296 56.19 -0.42 -32.52
CA CYS A 296 55.04 0.13 -33.27
C CYS A 296 54.49 1.40 -32.58
N PRO A 297 54.68 2.61 -33.13
CA PRO A 297 54.28 3.86 -32.46
C PRO A 297 52.76 4.13 -32.48
N TYR A 298 51.96 3.32 -33.18
CA TYR A 298 50.53 3.54 -33.39
C TYR A 298 49.69 2.37 -32.87
N ASN A 299 48.69 2.67 -32.04
CA ASN A 299 47.75 1.67 -31.55
C ASN A 299 46.59 1.52 -32.54
N ILE A 300 46.39 0.30 -33.03
CA ILE A 300 45.27 -0.11 -33.87
C ILE A 300 44.23 -0.78 -32.96
N LEU A 301 43.00 -0.27 -32.96
CA LEU A 301 41.85 -0.80 -32.20
C LEU A 301 40.66 -1.11 -33.11
#